data_AF-A0A2V8MSY4-F1
#
_entry.id   AF-A0A2V8MSY4-F1
#
_cell.length_a   1.000
_cell.length_b   1.000
_cell.length_c   1.000
_cell.angle_alpha   90.00
_cell.angle_beta   90.00
_cell.angle_gamma   90.00
#
_symmetry.space_group_name_H-M   'P 1'
#
loop_
_entity.id
_entity.type
_entity.pdbx_description
1 polymer ?
#
loop_
_entity_poly.entity_id
_entity_poly.type
_entity_poly.pdbx_seq_one_letter_code
_entity_poly.pdbx_strand_id
1 'polypeptide(L)'
;MSSPSPIGPAPSLESIANGSALLQFGHSGDVVAHVQLLVGVFDDGGFGQNTRRAISAFQEAQNIEVSSEDKGKVNTATLAALEAANKDVLSSFARIDKRNKKIHLHPEFRKKMAALAERLAARGMAALITDGFRSFQEQDDLFAQGRTKPGRKVTNARGGQSNHNYGMAVDLYPVIGGHVFTDPTTGNRSVFEEIQQAIIDEAEGLGLFSGVHFGSLGDKPHVQLLGEQVLNPKAALEIFNANGKSFDAVWTEARKFL
;
A
#
# COMPACT_ATOMS: atom_id res chain seq x y z
N MET A 1 -11.56 -17.71 13.53
CA MET A 1 -11.75 -16.81 14.70
C MET A 1 -13.11 -16.15 14.52
N SER A 2 -13.96 -16.16 15.54
CA SER A 2 -15.34 -15.66 15.42
C SER A 2 -15.33 -14.17 15.06
N SER A 3 -16.01 -13.82 13.96
CA SER A 3 -16.30 -12.42 13.62
C SER A 3 -17.10 -11.83 14.78
N PRO A 4 -16.67 -10.71 15.38
CA PRO A 4 -17.40 -10.10 16.48
C PRO A 4 -18.74 -9.54 16.02
N SER A 5 -19.70 -9.45 16.94
CA SER A 5 -20.93 -8.69 16.70
C SER A 5 -20.56 -7.23 16.41
N PRO A 6 -20.99 -6.66 15.26
CA PRO A 6 -20.65 -5.28 14.92
C PRO A 6 -21.27 -4.32 15.94
N ILE A 7 -20.47 -3.40 16.47
CA ILE A 7 -20.95 -2.28 17.30
C ILE A 7 -21.69 -1.26 16.43
N GLY A 8 -21.33 -1.17 15.15
CA GLY A 8 -21.94 -0.26 14.17
C GLY A 8 -20.87 0.50 13.38
N PRO A 9 -21.28 1.52 12.60
CA PRO A 9 -20.33 2.38 11.90
C PRO A 9 -19.44 3.13 12.91
N ALA A 10 -18.20 3.39 12.52
CA ALA A 10 -17.27 4.19 13.30
C ALA A 10 -17.79 5.63 13.52
N PRO A 11 -17.49 6.26 14.68
CA PRO A 11 -17.67 7.70 14.85
C PRO A 11 -16.77 8.48 13.88
N SER A 12 -17.08 9.77 13.68
CA SER A 12 -16.27 10.65 12.84
C SER A 12 -14.88 10.89 13.43
N LEU A 13 -13.90 11.21 12.58
CA LEU A 13 -12.56 11.63 13.03
C LEU A 13 -12.63 12.87 13.94
N GLU A 14 -13.52 13.82 13.64
CA GLU A 14 -13.73 15.01 14.46
C GLU A 14 -14.21 14.65 15.87
N SER A 15 -15.16 13.72 16.00
CA SER A 15 -15.66 13.24 17.29
C SER A 15 -14.58 12.53 18.11
N ILE A 16 -13.65 11.81 17.46
CA ILE A 16 -12.51 11.20 18.15
C ILE A 16 -11.50 12.28 18.56
N ALA A 17 -11.20 13.21 17.66
CA ALA A 17 -10.23 14.29 17.89
C ALA A 17 -10.66 15.27 18.98
N ASN A 18 -11.96 15.52 19.16
CA ASN A 18 -12.48 16.37 20.23
C ASN A 18 -12.80 15.61 21.54
N GLY A 19 -12.58 14.29 21.57
CA GLY A 19 -12.77 13.46 22.76
C GLY A 19 -14.23 13.08 23.06
N SER A 20 -15.17 13.38 22.17
CA SER A 20 -16.58 12.99 22.33
C SER A 20 -16.88 11.53 21.96
N ALA A 21 -15.97 10.86 21.26
CA ALA A 21 -16.08 9.45 20.90
C ALA A 21 -14.71 8.76 20.89
N LEU A 22 -14.73 7.43 20.81
CA LEU A 22 -13.54 6.60 20.65
C LEU A 22 -13.76 5.57 19.56
N LEU A 23 -12.68 5.19 18.86
CA LEU A 23 -12.71 4.09 17.92
C LEU A 23 -12.33 2.79 18.62
N GLN A 24 -13.09 1.72 18.43
CA GLN A 24 -12.84 0.45 19.10
C GLN A 24 -13.25 -0.77 18.27
N PHE A 25 -12.86 -1.93 18.78
CA PHE A 25 -13.20 -3.24 18.24
C PHE A 25 -14.69 -3.39 17.95
N GLY A 26 -15.03 -3.87 16.75
CA GLY A 26 -16.41 -4.01 16.27
C GLY A 26 -16.96 -2.81 15.48
N HIS A 27 -16.26 -1.67 15.45
CA HIS A 27 -16.57 -0.59 14.50
C HIS A 27 -16.17 -0.95 13.06
N SER A 28 -16.82 -0.31 12.08
CA SER A 28 -16.47 -0.42 10.67
C SER A 28 -16.59 0.90 9.89
N GLY A 29 -15.97 0.96 8.71
CA GLY A 29 -16.06 2.08 7.77
C GLY A 29 -14.74 2.83 7.55
N ASP A 30 -14.79 3.94 6.83
CA ASP A 30 -13.61 4.67 6.34
C ASP A 30 -12.69 5.17 7.46
N VAL A 31 -13.25 5.52 8.63
CA VAL A 31 -12.45 5.92 9.79
C VAL A 31 -11.61 4.76 10.32
N VAL A 32 -12.14 3.53 10.27
CA VAL A 32 -11.36 2.34 10.61
C VAL A 32 -10.28 2.09 9.58
N ALA A 33 -10.61 2.16 8.28
CA ALA A 33 -9.64 1.99 7.21
C ALA A 33 -8.50 3.02 7.32
N HIS A 34 -8.83 4.27 7.66
CA HIS A 34 -7.84 5.32 7.91
C HIS A 34 -6.89 4.96 9.06
N VAL A 35 -7.42 4.55 10.21
CA VAL A 35 -6.60 4.13 11.36
C VAL A 35 -5.76 2.89 11.03
N GLN A 36 -6.33 1.91 10.31
CA GLN A 36 -5.61 0.72 9.87
C GLN A 36 -4.42 1.08 8.98
N LEU A 37 -4.63 2.00 8.03
CA LEU A 37 -3.59 2.55 7.18
C LEU A 37 -2.49 3.23 8.01
N LEU A 38 -2.82 3.99 9.05
CA LEU A 38 -1.83 4.66 9.91
C LEU A 38 -1.06 3.69 10.82
N VAL A 39 -1.73 2.69 11.36
CA VAL A 39 -1.13 1.71 12.29
C VAL A 39 -0.41 0.57 11.56
N GLY A 40 -0.57 0.46 10.24
CA GLY A 40 0.20 -0.45 9.39
C GLY A 40 -0.35 -1.88 9.32
N VAL A 41 -1.67 -2.04 9.44
CA VAL A 41 -2.39 -3.29 9.11
C VAL A 41 -3.16 -3.12 7.81
N PHE A 42 -3.66 -4.21 7.24
CA PHE A 42 -4.50 -4.14 6.07
C PHE A 42 -5.79 -3.37 6.38
N ASP A 43 -6.06 -2.35 5.57
CA ASP A 43 -7.09 -1.33 5.75
C ASP A 43 -8.46 -1.74 5.16
N ASP A 44 -8.96 -2.89 5.59
CA ASP A 44 -10.25 -3.46 5.16
C ASP A 44 -11.50 -2.73 5.70
N GLY A 45 -11.31 -1.75 6.59
CA GLY A 45 -12.39 -0.99 7.21
C GLY A 45 -13.11 -1.74 8.34
N GLY A 46 -12.61 -2.89 8.79
CA GLY A 46 -13.16 -3.66 9.91
C GLY A 46 -12.27 -3.62 11.15
N PHE A 47 -12.79 -3.12 12.28
CA PHE A 47 -12.00 -3.04 13.51
C PHE A 47 -12.00 -4.40 14.21
N GLY A 48 -11.16 -5.31 13.71
CA GLY A 48 -10.96 -6.65 14.26
C GLY A 48 -9.85 -6.74 15.29
N GLN A 49 -9.46 -7.98 15.60
CA GLN A 49 -8.45 -8.26 16.61
C GLN A 49 -7.05 -7.83 16.17
N ASN A 50 -6.74 -7.92 14.88
CA ASN A 50 -5.47 -7.43 14.32
C ASN A 50 -5.33 -5.92 14.52
N THR A 51 -6.35 -5.15 14.14
CA THR A 51 -6.41 -3.69 14.34
C THR A 51 -6.22 -3.33 15.82
N ARG A 52 -6.96 -3.98 16.73
CA ARG A 52 -6.82 -3.77 18.18
C ARG A 52 -5.40 -4.03 18.68
N ARG A 53 -4.79 -5.15 18.25
CA ARG A 53 -3.42 -5.53 18.65
C ARG A 53 -2.40 -4.53 18.12
N ALA A 54 -2.53 -4.11 16.86
CA ALA A 54 -1.63 -3.13 16.26
C ALA A 54 -1.70 -1.77 16.97
N ILE A 55 -2.91 -1.31 17.31
CA ILE A 55 -3.09 -0.06 18.08
C ILE A 55 -2.48 -0.19 19.47
N SER A 56 -2.72 -1.30 20.17
CA SER A 56 -2.10 -1.53 21.48
C SER A 56 -0.57 -1.52 21.40
N ALA A 57 0.00 -2.18 20.40
CA ALA A 57 1.45 -2.20 20.20
C ALA A 57 2.00 -0.81 19.85
N PHE A 58 1.26 -0.03 19.05
CA PHE A 58 1.62 1.35 18.74
C PHE A 58 1.60 2.25 19.98
N GLN A 59 0.55 2.16 20.80
CA GLN A 59 0.44 2.90 22.06
C GLN A 59 1.63 2.61 22.97
N GLU A 60 2.00 1.34 23.13
CA GLU A 60 3.18 0.92 23.90
C GLU A 60 4.48 1.47 23.28
N ALA A 61 4.69 1.28 21.98
CA ALA A 61 5.90 1.70 21.30
C ALA A 61 6.12 3.22 21.31
N GLN A 62 5.04 4.00 21.34
CA GLN A 62 5.07 5.46 21.40
C GLN A 62 4.96 6.01 22.84
N ASN A 63 4.93 5.15 23.86
CA ASN A 63 4.74 5.52 25.26
C ASN A 63 3.49 6.40 25.48
N ILE A 64 2.39 6.12 24.77
CA ILE A 64 1.14 6.85 24.93
C ILE A 64 0.46 6.32 26.19
N GLU A 65 0.33 7.17 27.21
CA GLU A 65 -0.38 6.81 28.44
C GLU A 65 -1.88 6.64 28.14
N VAL A 66 -2.36 5.40 28.31
CA VAL A 66 -3.78 5.06 28.17
C VAL A 66 -4.23 4.19 29.34
N SER A 67 -5.49 4.31 29.72
CA SER A 67 -6.09 3.43 30.74
C SER A 67 -6.06 1.97 30.28
N SER A 68 -6.12 1.02 31.22
CA SER A 68 -6.26 -0.40 30.89
C SER A 68 -7.50 -0.69 30.04
N GLU A 69 -8.56 0.13 30.16
CA GLU A 69 -9.78 0.03 29.38
C GLU A 69 -9.61 0.56 27.94
N ASP A 70 -8.77 1.57 27.75
CA ASP A 70 -8.55 2.22 26.44
C ASP A 70 -7.42 1.60 25.63
N LYS A 71 -6.70 0.64 26.20
CA LYS A 71 -5.65 -0.10 25.51
C LYS A 71 -6.19 -0.83 24.28
N GLY A 72 -5.64 -0.50 23.11
CA GLY A 72 -6.09 -1.00 21.81
C GLY A 72 -7.33 -0.31 21.24
N LYS A 73 -7.80 0.80 21.85
CA LYS A 73 -8.79 1.72 21.29
C LYS A 73 -8.10 2.99 20.78
N VAL A 74 -8.76 3.75 19.91
CA VAL A 74 -8.25 5.06 19.46
C VAL A 74 -9.06 6.17 20.13
N ASN A 75 -8.43 6.82 21.09
CA ASN A 75 -8.87 8.08 21.68
C ASN A 75 -8.14 9.26 21.01
N THR A 76 -8.38 10.48 21.49
CA THR A 76 -7.74 11.71 20.97
C THR A 76 -6.22 11.62 20.91
N ALA A 77 -5.57 11.16 22.00
CA ALA A 77 -4.11 11.06 22.07
C ALA A 77 -3.54 10.03 21.07
N THR A 78 -4.18 8.86 20.98
CA THR A 78 -3.79 7.81 20.03
C THR A 78 -3.96 8.27 18.58
N LEU A 79 -5.07 8.94 18.25
CA LEU A 79 -5.31 9.44 16.90
C LEU A 79 -4.24 10.48 16.50
N ALA A 80 -4.02 11.49 17.35
CA ALA A 80 -3.03 12.53 17.09
C ALA A 80 -1.62 11.96 16.91
N ALA A 81 -1.24 10.97 17.71
CA ALA A 81 0.05 10.31 17.59
C ALA A 81 0.18 9.49 16.28
N LEU A 82 -0.87 8.77 15.88
CA LEU A 82 -0.90 8.03 14.62
C LEU A 82 -0.74 8.97 13.41
N GLU A 83 -1.48 10.08 13.40
CA GLU A 83 -1.41 11.08 12.33
C GLU A 83 -0.03 11.75 12.29
N ALA A 84 0.50 12.15 13.44
CA ALA A 84 1.83 12.75 13.54
C ALA A 84 2.92 11.80 13.04
N ALA A 85 2.88 10.52 13.44
CA ALA A 85 3.88 9.52 13.04
C ALA A 85 3.90 9.22 11.53
N ASN A 86 2.81 9.52 10.81
CA ASN A 86 2.68 9.24 9.38
C ASN A 86 2.72 10.50 8.51
N LYS A 87 2.75 11.70 9.10
CA LYS A 87 2.62 12.98 8.40
C LYS A 87 3.58 13.14 7.22
N ASP A 88 4.86 12.90 7.45
CA ASP A 88 5.89 13.13 6.43
C ASP A 88 5.82 12.09 5.30
N VAL A 89 5.52 10.84 5.64
CA VAL A 89 5.30 9.77 4.65
C VAL A 89 4.12 10.13 3.75
N LEU A 90 2.97 10.51 4.33
CA LEU A 90 1.78 10.85 3.56
C LEU A 90 1.95 12.12 2.73
N SER A 91 2.65 13.13 3.26
CA SER A 91 2.99 14.35 2.53
C SER A 91 3.87 14.07 1.31
N SER A 92 4.93 13.29 1.48
CA SER A 92 5.85 12.92 0.38
C SER A 92 5.16 12.04 -0.66
N PHE A 93 4.37 11.07 -0.20
CA PHE A 93 3.62 10.16 -1.07
C PHE A 93 2.62 10.90 -1.96
N ALA A 94 2.04 12.02 -1.50
CA ALA A 94 1.12 12.85 -2.28
C ALA A 94 1.75 13.43 -3.57
N ARG A 95 3.09 13.49 -3.66
CA ARG A 95 3.79 13.92 -4.89
C ARG A 95 3.61 12.92 -6.04
N ILE A 96 3.53 11.63 -5.72
CA ILE A 96 3.48 10.54 -6.71
C ILE A 96 2.12 9.85 -6.75
N ASP A 97 1.18 10.19 -5.87
CA ASP A 97 -0.14 9.57 -5.82
C ASP A 97 -1.27 10.61 -5.81
N LYS A 98 -1.92 10.77 -6.96
CA LYS A 98 -3.10 11.63 -7.14
C LYS A 98 -4.42 10.85 -7.13
N ARG A 99 -4.38 9.52 -6.99
CA ARG A 99 -5.54 8.62 -7.12
C ARG A 99 -5.77 7.77 -5.88
N ASN A 100 -5.13 8.14 -4.76
CA ASN A 100 -5.21 7.45 -3.49
C ASN A 100 -4.77 5.97 -3.57
N LYS A 101 -3.78 5.66 -4.41
CA LYS A 101 -3.20 4.32 -4.59
C LYS A 101 -2.35 3.84 -3.41
N LYS A 102 -2.12 4.68 -2.39
CA LYS A 102 -1.54 4.27 -1.10
C LYS A 102 -2.39 3.31 -0.28
N ILE A 103 -3.71 3.27 -0.51
CA ILE A 103 -4.62 2.35 0.19
C ILE A 103 -4.18 0.91 -0.10
N HIS A 104 -4.27 0.03 0.89
CA HIS A 104 -3.92 -1.39 0.77
C HIS A 104 -2.46 -1.65 0.39
N LEU A 105 -1.54 -0.70 0.63
CA LEU A 105 -0.11 -0.90 0.46
C LEU A 105 0.59 -1.17 1.79
N HIS A 106 1.53 -2.13 1.76
CA HIS A 106 2.37 -2.48 2.90
C HIS A 106 3.04 -1.22 3.48
N PRO A 107 3.05 -1.02 4.82
CA PRO A 107 3.54 0.23 5.43
C PRO A 107 4.99 0.56 5.08
N GLU A 108 5.90 -0.42 5.11
CA GLU A 108 7.29 -0.19 4.68
C GLU A 108 7.40 0.10 3.19
N PHE A 109 6.49 -0.43 2.37
CA PHE A 109 6.47 -0.10 0.95
C PHE A 109 6.07 1.36 0.75
N ARG A 110 5.05 1.83 1.48
CA ARG A 110 4.67 3.26 1.47
C ARG A 110 5.82 4.17 1.90
N LYS A 111 6.57 3.82 2.94
CA LYS A 111 7.75 4.58 3.37
C LYS A 111 8.82 4.65 2.28
N LYS A 112 9.14 3.52 1.64
CA LYS A 112 10.09 3.48 0.52
C LYS A 112 9.61 4.27 -0.70
N MET A 113 8.32 4.19 -1.02
CA MET A 113 7.72 4.98 -2.10
C MET A 113 7.70 6.49 -1.81
N ALA A 114 7.46 6.88 -0.56
CA ALA A 114 7.60 8.26 -0.11
C ALA A 114 9.05 8.76 -0.25
N ALA A 115 10.04 7.94 0.14
CA ALA A 115 11.45 8.26 -0.06
C ALA A 115 11.81 8.37 -1.56
N LEU A 116 11.28 7.48 -2.40
CA LEU A 116 11.44 7.54 -3.86
C LEU A 116 10.91 8.87 -4.41
N ALA A 117 9.74 9.31 -3.95
CA ALA A 117 9.16 10.59 -4.35
C ALA A 117 10.09 11.77 -4.04
N GLU A 118 10.69 11.79 -2.85
CA GLU A 118 11.65 12.85 -2.47
C GLU A 118 12.96 12.76 -3.28
N ARG A 119 13.48 11.56 -3.56
CA ARG A 119 14.68 11.39 -4.38
C ARG A 119 14.48 11.86 -5.82
N LEU A 120 13.35 11.55 -6.43
CA LEU A 120 13.00 12.04 -7.76
C LEU A 120 12.81 13.56 -7.76
N ALA A 121 12.12 14.09 -6.76
CA ALA A 121 11.91 15.53 -6.62
C ALA A 121 13.25 16.30 -6.46
N ALA A 122 14.20 15.75 -5.71
CA ALA A 122 15.54 16.33 -5.55
C ALA A 122 16.32 16.40 -6.87
N ARG A 123 15.99 15.53 -7.84
CA ARG A 123 16.54 15.53 -9.21
C ARG A 123 15.75 16.41 -10.18
N GLY A 124 14.71 17.12 -9.72
CA GLY A 124 13.80 17.86 -10.58
C GLY A 124 12.92 16.97 -11.47
N MET A 125 12.80 15.68 -11.11
CA MET A 125 12.03 14.68 -11.85
C MET A 125 10.71 14.38 -11.14
N ALA A 126 9.72 13.93 -11.89
CA ALA A 126 8.40 13.60 -11.36
C ALA A 126 7.88 12.30 -11.95
N ALA A 127 7.18 11.53 -11.13
CA ALA A 127 6.52 10.29 -11.50
C ALA A 127 5.12 10.23 -10.89
N LEU A 128 4.27 9.37 -11.42
CA LEU A 128 2.95 9.11 -10.87
C LEU A 128 2.70 7.60 -10.79
N ILE A 129 2.21 7.15 -9.64
CA ILE A 129 1.64 5.82 -9.46
C ILE A 129 0.34 5.76 -10.28
N THR A 130 0.31 4.90 -11.29
CA THR A 130 -0.88 4.65 -12.10
C THR A 130 -1.66 3.45 -11.62
N ASP A 131 -0.97 2.45 -11.05
CA ASP A 131 -1.59 1.27 -10.46
C ASP A 131 -0.91 0.87 -9.15
N GLY A 132 -1.67 0.22 -8.26
CA GLY A 132 -1.24 -0.16 -6.92
C GLY A 132 -1.89 -1.47 -6.50
N PHE A 133 -2.56 -1.51 -5.34
CA PHE A 133 -3.31 -2.71 -4.95
C PHE A 133 -4.40 -3.04 -5.98
N ARG A 134 -4.52 -4.33 -6.29
CA ARG A 134 -5.57 -4.89 -7.15
C ARG A 134 -6.12 -6.15 -6.49
N SER A 135 -7.41 -6.21 -6.20
CA SER A 135 -8.04 -7.41 -5.66
C SER A 135 -7.88 -8.62 -6.59
N PHE A 136 -8.08 -9.83 -6.06
CA PHE A 136 -7.97 -11.06 -6.86
C PHE A 136 -8.99 -11.05 -8.01
N GLN A 137 -10.20 -10.53 -7.75
CA GLN A 137 -11.25 -10.40 -8.74
C GLN A 137 -10.87 -9.43 -9.86
N GLU A 138 -10.40 -8.23 -9.52
CA GLU A 138 -9.94 -7.25 -10.51
C GLU A 138 -8.78 -7.82 -11.36
N GLN A 139 -7.89 -8.60 -10.75
CA GLN A 139 -6.81 -9.28 -11.45
C GLN A 139 -7.33 -10.37 -12.42
N ASP A 140 -8.30 -11.17 -12.00
CA ASP A 140 -8.94 -12.15 -12.89
C ASP A 140 -9.67 -11.47 -14.06
N ASP A 141 -10.31 -10.32 -13.80
CA ASP A 141 -10.95 -9.52 -14.85
C ASP A 141 -9.95 -8.93 -15.84
N LEU A 142 -8.76 -8.55 -15.38
CA LEU A 142 -7.65 -8.08 -16.23
C LEU A 142 -7.01 -9.24 -17.00
N PHE A 143 -6.87 -10.42 -16.38
CA PHE A 143 -6.43 -11.65 -17.05
C PHE A 143 -7.39 -12.08 -18.16
N ALA A 144 -8.69 -11.86 -17.99
CA ALA A 144 -9.70 -12.19 -19.00
C ALA A 144 -9.58 -11.39 -20.31
N GLN A 145 -8.95 -10.20 -20.30
CA GLN A 145 -8.79 -9.37 -21.50
C GLN A 145 -7.93 -10.06 -22.58
N GLY A 146 -8.40 -10.01 -23.83
CA GLY A 146 -7.78 -10.70 -24.96
C GLY A 146 -7.81 -12.23 -24.86
N ARG A 147 -8.60 -12.77 -23.93
CA ARG A 147 -8.86 -14.21 -23.75
C ARG A 147 -10.35 -14.50 -23.84
N THR A 148 -11.09 -14.09 -22.81
CA THR A 148 -12.55 -14.27 -22.69
C THR A 148 -13.32 -12.96 -22.70
N LYS A 149 -12.62 -11.81 -22.58
CA LYS A 149 -13.16 -10.46 -22.81
C LYS A 149 -12.40 -9.78 -23.96
N PRO A 150 -13.02 -8.84 -24.70
CA PRO A 150 -12.32 -8.03 -25.70
C PRO A 150 -11.15 -7.23 -25.10
N GLY A 151 -10.20 -6.85 -25.95
CA GLY A 151 -9.05 -6.02 -25.56
C GLY A 151 -7.70 -6.72 -25.74
N ARG A 152 -6.62 -5.99 -25.48
CA ARG A 152 -5.25 -6.53 -25.53
C ARG A 152 -4.99 -7.38 -24.28
N LYS A 153 -4.23 -8.47 -24.42
CA LYS A 153 -3.70 -9.19 -23.25
C LYS A 153 -2.70 -8.28 -22.54
N VAL A 154 -3.04 -7.88 -21.32
CA VAL A 154 -2.23 -6.96 -20.49
C VAL A 154 -1.55 -7.64 -19.30
N THR A 155 -1.90 -8.89 -19.01
CA THR A 155 -1.21 -9.72 -18.01
C THR A 155 -1.26 -11.20 -18.35
N ASN A 156 -0.36 -11.96 -17.74
CA ASN A 156 -0.39 -13.43 -17.68
C ASN A 156 -0.73 -13.96 -16.29
N ALA A 157 -0.85 -13.10 -15.27
CA ALA A 157 -1.15 -13.50 -13.90
C ALA A 157 -2.67 -13.52 -13.62
N ARG A 158 -3.16 -14.60 -13.00
CA ARG A 158 -4.52 -14.69 -12.44
C ARG A 158 -4.60 -14.03 -11.06
N GLY A 159 -5.81 -13.94 -10.49
CA GLY A 159 -6.02 -13.55 -9.10
C GLY A 159 -5.13 -14.33 -8.13
N GLY A 160 -4.41 -13.60 -7.29
CA GLY A 160 -3.45 -14.16 -6.33
C GLY A 160 -2.06 -14.47 -6.92
N GLN A 161 -1.85 -14.28 -8.22
CA GLN A 161 -0.56 -14.54 -8.89
C GLN A 161 0.22 -13.27 -9.22
N SER A 162 -0.18 -12.11 -8.69
CA SER A 162 0.52 -10.83 -8.83
C SER A 162 0.81 -10.20 -7.48
N ASN A 163 1.95 -9.53 -7.33
CA ASN A 163 2.28 -8.79 -6.10
C ASN A 163 1.38 -7.56 -5.87
N HIS A 164 0.71 -7.05 -6.91
CA HIS A 164 -0.37 -6.07 -6.76
C HIS A 164 -1.51 -6.62 -5.90
N ASN A 165 -1.72 -7.95 -5.90
CA ASN A 165 -2.78 -8.58 -5.13
C ASN A 165 -2.55 -8.57 -3.62
N TYR A 166 -1.33 -8.26 -3.20
CA TYR A 166 -0.93 -8.29 -1.80
C TYR A 166 -0.48 -6.92 -1.28
N GLY A 167 -0.68 -5.84 -2.05
CA GLY A 167 -0.28 -4.51 -1.62
C GLY A 167 1.23 -4.29 -1.62
N MET A 168 1.95 -5.08 -2.43
CA MET A 168 3.41 -5.11 -2.44
C MET A 168 4.00 -4.66 -3.79
N ALA A 169 3.18 -4.17 -4.72
CA ALA A 169 3.63 -3.64 -6.00
C ALA A 169 2.84 -2.39 -6.42
N VAL A 170 3.49 -1.53 -7.20
CA VAL A 170 2.91 -0.38 -7.89
C VAL A 170 3.50 -0.26 -9.29
N ASP A 171 2.74 0.36 -10.19
CA ASP A 171 3.24 0.80 -11.50
C ASP A 171 3.43 2.32 -11.47
N LEU A 172 4.63 2.79 -11.82
CA LEU A 172 4.96 4.21 -11.92
C LEU A 172 5.37 4.61 -13.32
N TYR A 173 4.95 5.80 -13.71
CA TYR A 173 5.26 6.39 -15.01
C TYR A 173 5.78 7.82 -14.90
N PRO A 174 6.65 8.26 -15.83
CA PRO A 174 7.14 9.63 -15.90
C PRO A 174 6.03 10.68 -16.00
N VAL A 175 6.23 11.79 -15.30
CA VAL A 175 5.43 13.00 -15.44
C VAL A 175 6.29 14.07 -16.12
N ILE A 176 5.87 14.51 -17.30
CA ILE A 176 6.60 15.46 -18.14
C ILE A 176 5.66 16.63 -18.44
N GLY A 177 6.08 17.86 -18.11
CA GLY A 177 5.23 19.05 -18.27
C GLY A 177 3.90 18.97 -17.51
N GLY A 178 3.86 18.24 -16.39
CA GLY A 178 2.65 18.03 -15.60
C GLY A 178 1.72 16.90 -16.07
N HIS A 179 2.05 16.24 -17.18
CA HIS A 179 1.28 15.12 -17.73
C HIS A 179 1.97 13.78 -17.50
N VAL A 180 1.20 12.75 -17.12
CA VAL A 180 1.70 11.37 -17.03
C VAL A 180 1.75 10.76 -18.43
N PHE A 181 2.86 10.11 -18.76
CA PHE A 181 3.04 9.39 -20.03
C PHE A 181 3.19 7.90 -19.74
N THR A 182 2.36 7.05 -20.34
CA THR A 182 2.55 5.58 -20.27
C THR A 182 3.49 5.06 -21.35
N ASP A 183 3.69 5.85 -22.40
CA ASP A 183 4.61 5.59 -23.49
C ASP A 183 5.26 6.90 -23.95
N PRO A 184 6.50 6.87 -24.46
CA PRO A 184 7.14 8.06 -25.03
C PRO A 184 6.51 8.45 -26.37
N THR A 185 6.44 9.75 -26.61
CA THR A 185 6.24 10.36 -27.94
C THR A 185 7.58 10.66 -28.59
N THR A 186 7.60 10.97 -29.89
CA THR A 186 8.83 11.41 -30.58
C THR A 186 9.48 12.62 -29.91
N GLY A 187 8.68 13.56 -29.38
CA GLY A 187 9.18 14.82 -28.82
C GLY A 187 9.68 14.74 -27.37
N ASN A 188 9.33 13.71 -26.61
CA ASN A 188 9.73 13.57 -25.20
C ASN A 188 10.49 12.27 -24.89
N ARG A 189 10.84 11.46 -25.90
CA ARG A 189 11.48 10.15 -25.72
C ARG A 189 12.67 10.18 -24.79
N SER A 190 13.63 11.08 -25.01
CA SER A 190 14.83 11.18 -24.19
C SER A 190 14.51 11.48 -22.72
N VAL A 191 13.60 12.43 -22.48
CA VAL A 191 13.19 12.82 -21.11
C VAL A 191 12.39 11.70 -20.44
N PHE A 192 11.52 11.03 -21.19
CA PHE A 192 10.78 9.87 -20.71
C PHE A 192 11.72 8.74 -20.27
N GLU A 193 12.66 8.37 -21.13
CA GLU A 193 13.62 7.29 -20.85
C GLU A 193 14.52 7.64 -19.67
N GLU A 194 14.96 8.90 -19.57
CA GLU A 194 15.74 9.41 -18.42
C GLU A 194 14.96 9.31 -17.10
N ILE A 195 13.72 9.80 -17.05
CA ILE A 195 12.90 9.73 -15.83
C ILE A 195 12.53 8.28 -15.50
N GLN A 196 12.19 7.46 -16.49
CA GLN A 196 11.88 6.04 -16.27
C GLN A 196 13.09 5.30 -15.69
N GLN A 197 14.29 5.57 -16.20
CA GLN A 197 15.52 5.00 -15.66
C GLN A 197 15.78 5.50 -14.23
N ALA A 198 15.55 6.79 -13.96
CA ALA A 198 15.67 7.33 -12.61
C ALA A 198 14.69 6.67 -11.62
N ILE A 199 13.44 6.38 -12.03
CA ILE A 199 12.48 5.64 -11.19
C ILE A 199 13.06 4.27 -10.82
N ILE A 200 13.62 3.55 -11.79
CA ILE A 200 14.21 2.22 -11.59
C ILE A 200 15.41 2.31 -10.64
N ASP A 201 16.39 3.16 -10.94
CA ASP A 201 17.64 3.26 -10.18
C ASP A 201 17.39 3.69 -8.73
N GLU A 202 16.50 4.66 -8.52
CA GLU A 202 16.20 5.16 -7.17
C GLU A 202 15.37 4.15 -6.37
N ALA A 203 14.46 3.42 -7.02
CA ALA A 203 13.70 2.35 -6.37
C ALA A 203 14.64 1.22 -5.91
N GLU A 204 15.56 0.78 -6.77
CA GLU A 204 16.57 -0.22 -6.43
C GLU A 204 17.53 0.27 -5.34
N GLY A 205 17.93 1.55 -5.41
CA GLY A 205 18.72 2.22 -4.37
C GLY A 205 17.99 2.38 -3.03
N LEU A 206 16.69 2.10 -2.97
CA LEU A 206 15.88 1.99 -1.75
C LEU A 206 15.63 0.52 -1.35
N GLY A 207 16.25 -0.44 -2.04
CA GLY A 207 16.06 -1.87 -1.85
C GLY A 207 14.67 -2.35 -2.26
N LEU A 208 14.03 -1.68 -3.22
CA LEU A 208 12.86 -2.21 -3.92
C LEU A 208 13.32 -3.05 -5.11
N PHE A 209 12.47 -3.96 -5.56
CA PHE A 209 12.71 -4.76 -6.75
C PHE A 209 12.02 -4.13 -7.95
N SER A 210 12.76 -3.90 -9.03
CA SER A 210 12.22 -3.40 -10.29
C SER A 210 11.81 -4.55 -11.22
N GLY A 211 10.67 -4.39 -11.90
CA GLY A 211 10.18 -5.33 -12.89
C GLY A 211 11.06 -5.44 -14.14
N VAL A 212 12.08 -4.59 -14.31
CA VAL A 212 13.08 -4.78 -15.39
C VAL A 212 13.80 -6.12 -15.29
N HIS A 213 13.87 -6.72 -14.10
CA HIS A 213 14.46 -8.02 -13.86
C HIS A 213 13.50 -9.20 -14.13
N PHE A 214 12.27 -8.93 -14.59
CA PHE A 214 11.34 -9.99 -14.99
C PHE A 214 11.67 -10.56 -16.38
N GLY A 215 12.24 -11.76 -16.40
CA GLY A 215 12.38 -12.56 -17.63
C GLY A 215 12.99 -11.80 -18.82
N SER A 216 12.58 -12.15 -20.05
CA SER A 216 13.19 -11.60 -21.27
C SER A 216 12.59 -10.29 -21.78
N LEU A 217 11.43 -9.87 -21.27
CA LEU A 217 10.74 -8.66 -21.74
C LEU A 217 10.76 -7.52 -20.72
N GLY A 218 10.95 -7.82 -19.42
CA GLY A 218 10.87 -6.84 -18.34
C GLY A 218 9.50 -6.16 -18.23
N ASP A 219 9.28 -5.51 -17.09
CA ASP A 219 8.15 -4.62 -16.85
C ASP A 219 8.67 -3.34 -16.20
N LYS A 220 9.09 -2.37 -17.02
CA LYS A 220 9.80 -1.16 -16.54
C LYS A 220 8.99 -0.31 -15.55
N PRO A 221 7.67 -0.12 -15.71
CA PRO A 221 6.85 0.63 -14.75
C PRO A 221 6.72 -0.04 -13.39
N HIS A 222 6.85 -1.37 -13.33
CA HIS A 222 6.59 -2.17 -12.15
C HIS A 222 7.70 -2.02 -11.10
N VAL A 223 7.32 -1.70 -9.88
CA VAL A 223 8.18 -1.71 -8.69
C VAL A 223 7.48 -2.50 -7.59
N GLN A 224 8.21 -3.37 -6.90
CA GLN A 224 7.66 -4.16 -5.79
C GLN A 224 8.59 -4.18 -4.56
N LEU A 225 7.98 -4.42 -3.40
CA LEU A 225 8.64 -4.34 -2.10
C LEU A 225 9.79 -5.36 -1.95
N LEU A 226 9.60 -6.59 -2.42
CA LEU A 226 10.55 -7.70 -2.30
C LEU A 226 10.79 -8.36 -3.66
N GLY A 227 11.98 -8.91 -3.88
CA GLY A 227 12.27 -9.70 -5.08
C GLY A 227 11.53 -11.04 -5.12
N GLU A 228 11.34 -11.60 -6.32
CA GLU A 228 10.63 -12.87 -6.52
C GLU A 228 11.31 -14.07 -5.83
N GLN A 229 12.61 -13.97 -5.59
CA GLN A 229 13.40 -14.96 -4.85
C GLN A 229 13.17 -14.91 -3.33
N VAL A 230 12.59 -13.83 -2.82
CA VAL A 230 12.33 -13.63 -1.38
C VAL A 230 10.90 -14.02 -1.03
N LEU A 231 9.92 -13.36 -1.67
CA LEU A 231 8.50 -13.65 -1.48
C LEU A 231 7.75 -13.39 -2.79
N ASN A 232 7.58 -14.44 -3.60
CA ASN A 232 6.81 -14.38 -4.83
C ASN A 232 5.29 -14.52 -4.58
N PRO A 233 4.45 -14.21 -5.60
CA PRO A 233 2.99 -14.30 -5.46
C PRO A 233 2.47 -15.69 -5.11
N LYS A 234 3.15 -16.77 -5.51
CA LYS A 234 2.73 -18.14 -5.16
C LYS A 234 2.87 -18.38 -3.65
N ALA A 235 4.03 -18.05 -3.08
CA ALA A 235 4.26 -18.15 -1.64
C ALA A 235 3.30 -17.23 -0.86
N ALA A 236 3.08 -16.00 -1.34
CA ALA A 236 2.10 -15.09 -0.77
C ALA A 236 0.67 -15.68 -0.77
N LEU A 237 0.27 -16.35 -1.86
CA LEU A 237 -1.04 -17.03 -1.97
C LEU A 237 -1.17 -18.18 -0.97
N GLU A 238 -0.11 -18.98 -0.81
CA GLU A 238 -0.07 -20.09 0.15
C GLU A 238 -0.24 -19.58 1.58
N ILE A 239 0.50 -18.53 1.97
CA ILE A 239 0.37 -17.88 3.29
C ILE A 239 -1.04 -17.31 3.47
N PHE A 240 -1.54 -16.59 2.48
CA PHE A 240 -2.88 -16.00 2.50
C PHE A 240 -3.94 -17.07 2.78
N ASN A 241 -3.92 -18.17 2.02
CA ASN A 241 -4.90 -19.26 2.16
C ASN A 241 -4.75 -20.00 3.50
N ALA A 242 -3.52 -20.29 3.94
CA ALA A 242 -3.26 -20.99 5.19
C ALA A 242 -3.71 -20.19 6.43
N ASN A 243 -3.79 -18.85 6.32
CA ASN A 243 -4.14 -17.94 7.41
C ASN A 243 -5.55 -17.35 7.29
N GLY A 244 -6.48 -18.10 6.69
CA GLY A 244 -7.88 -17.69 6.61
C GLY A 244 -8.10 -16.46 5.72
N LYS A 245 -7.33 -16.34 4.63
CA LYS A 245 -7.38 -15.23 3.66
C LYS A 245 -6.93 -13.89 4.26
N SER A 246 -5.84 -13.92 5.03
CA SER A 246 -5.30 -12.74 5.73
C SER A 246 -4.17 -12.06 4.96
N PHE A 247 -4.37 -10.81 4.54
CA PHE A 247 -3.30 -9.96 4.01
C PHE A 247 -2.26 -9.60 5.08
N ASP A 248 -2.69 -9.37 6.33
CA ASP A 248 -1.77 -9.12 7.45
C ASP A 248 -0.79 -10.28 7.67
N ALA A 249 -1.21 -11.53 7.44
CA ALA A 249 -0.31 -12.68 7.53
C ALA A 249 0.78 -12.63 6.45
N VAL A 250 0.41 -12.27 5.21
CA VAL A 250 1.38 -12.07 4.11
C VAL A 250 2.33 -10.91 4.44
N TRP A 251 1.81 -9.80 4.95
CA TRP A 251 2.63 -8.64 5.36
C TRP A 251 3.56 -8.97 6.53
N THR A 252 3.09 -9.78 7.48
CA THR A 252 3.91 -10.25 8.60
C THR A 252 5.06 -11.12 8.12
N GLU A 253 4.84 -11.97 7.11
CA GLU A 253 5.92 -12.72 6.49
C GLU A 253 6.91 -11.80 5.78
N ALA A 254 6.42 -10.84 5.00
CA ALA A 254 7.26 -9.88 4.26
C ALA A 254 8.19 -9.08 5.20
N ARG A 255 7.71 -8.68 6.38
CA ARG A 255 8.51 -7.95 7.38
C ARG A 255 9.73 -8.70 7.90
N LYS A 256 9.82 -10.02 7.74
CA LYS A 256 11.01 -10.80 8.15
C LYS A 256 12.23 -10.51 7.27
N PHE A 257 12.05 -9.83 6.14
CA PHE A 257 13.08 -9.55 5.14
C PHE A 257 13.39 -8.06 4.96
N LEU A 258 12.83 -7.19 5.81
CA LEU A 258 12.98 -5.73 5.75
C LEU A 258 13.84 -5.25 6.92
#